data_AF-G8TBW4-F1
#
_entry.id   AF-G8TBW4-F1
#
_cell.length_a   1.000
_cell.length_b   1.000
_cell.length_c   1.000
_cell.angle_alpha   90.00
_cell.angle_beta   90.00
_cell.angle_gamma   90.00
#
_symmetry.space_group_name_H-M   'P 1'
#
loop_
_entity.id
_entity.type
_entity.pdbx_description
1 polymer ?
#
loop_
_entity_poly.entity_id
_entity_poly.type
_entity_poly.pdbx_seq_one_letter_code
_entity_poly.pdbx_strand_id
1 'polypeptide(L)'
;MQKTFIRFSATLMVATFLFSCQKEMSKSAKSDVSTATSSSNTVTIGSTCGQLRTYTQGGWGASPAGNNPGTYLHANFQGAFGDTLTVGCYPGKYYVKLTSAQAVTDLLPTGGPAAALTAVYTDPASIKNVLVGQLVALKLSVGFDYADANFGQSNVALGGMIIASGTFKGNTVADFLAIGEEVLGGCSKDFTPAQINETATAINENFDNGSTDKGFLTCPTGGGNPGGGGGNPQLAL
;
A
#
# COMPACT_ATOMS: atom_id res chain seq x y z
N MET A 1 -37.65 -49.69 6.58
CA MET A 1 -38.59 -49.75 7.73
C MET A 1 -38.90 -48.33 8.18
N GLN A 2 -40.18 -47.95 8.27
CA GLN A 2 -40.62 -46.65 8.82
C GLN A 2 -40.71 -46.71 10.36
N LYS A 3 -40.54 -45.56 11.04
CA LYS A 3 -41.15 -45.29 12.36
C LYS A 3 -41.57 -43.81 12.51
N THR A 4 -42.87 -43.59 12.72
CA THR A 4 -43.59 -42.35 13.11
C THR A 4 -43.80 -42.33 14.65
N PHE A 5 -44.30 -41.29 15.37
CA PHE A 5 -45.06 -40.06 15.06
C PHE A 5 -44.48 -38.84 15.82
N ILE A 6 -44.58 -37.58 15.34
CA ILE A 6 -45.63 -36.54 15.60
C ILE A 6 -46.05 -36.38 17.09
N ARG A 7 -46.02 -35.14 17.66
CA ARG A 7 -47.18 -34.34 18.18
C ARG A 7 -46.80 -33.07 18.99
N PHE A 8 -47.21 -31.92 18.42
CA PHE A 8 -47.92 -30.76 19.00
C PHE A 8 -47.50 -30.10 20.34
N SER A 9 -47.36 -28.76 20.32
CA SER A 9 -48.43 -27.85 20.76
C SER A 9 -48.12 -26.37 20.44
N ALA A 10 -49.17 -25.60 20.13
CA ALA A 10 -49.11 -24.15 20.00
C ALA A 10 -49.96 -23.50 21.11
N THR A 11 -49.48 -22.41 21.71
CA THR A 11 -50.24 -21.65 22.70
C THR A 11 -50.25 -20.17 22.34
N LEU A 12 -51.43 -19.69 21.96
CA LEU A 12 -51.76 -18.28 21.79
C LEU A 12 -52.36 -17.76 23.10
N MET A 13 -51.90 -16.62 23.60
CA MET A 13 -52.68 -15.80 24.53
C MET A 13 -52.57 -14.31 24.17
N VAL A 14 -53.73 -13.68 24.09
CA VAL A 14 -53.92 -12.24 23.91
C VAL A 14 -54.70 -11.74 25.14
N ALA A 15 -54.25 -10.67 25.77
CA ALA A 15 -55.05 -9.89 26.71
C ALA A 15 -54.55 -8.44 26.80
N THR A 16 -55.36 -7.52 26.30
CA THR A 16 -55.18 -6.06 26.45
C THR A 16 -56.02 -5.55 27.62
N PHE A 17 -55.46 -4.68 28.47
CA PHE A 17 -56.24 -3.74 29.28
C PHE A 17 -55.53 -2.37 29.36
N LEU A 18 -56.32 -1.31 29.55
CA LEU A 18 -55.97 0.09 29.26
C LEU A 18 -55.99 0.98 30.53
N PHE A 19 -55.42 2.20 30.38
CA PHE A 19 -55.62 3.42 31.19
C PHE A 19 -55.29 3.34 32.71
N SER A 20 -54.30 4.09 33.22
CA SER A 20 -54.41 5.56 33.36
C SER A 20 -53.08 6.25 33.74
N CYS A 21 -52.95 7.53 33.32
CA CYS A 21 -52.37 8.71 33.99
C CYS A 21 -51.47 8.56 35.25
N GLN A 22 -50.41 9.36 35.50
CA GLN A 22 -49.82 10.56 34.86
C GLN A 22 -48.37 10.76 35.38
N LYS A 23 -47.51 11.49 34.67
CA LYS A 23 -47.06 12.87 35.04
C LYS A 23 -45.72 13.28 34.40
N GLU A 24 -45.77 14.47 33.81
CA GLU A 24 -44.73 15.37 33.27
C GLU A 24 -43.25 15.17 33.69
N MET A 25 -42.33 15.37 32.72
CA MET A 25 -41.61 16.65 32.65
C MET A 25 -41.29 17.06 31.20
N SER A 26 -41.29 18.37 30.97
CA SER A 26 -41.09 19.02 29.67
C SER A 26 -39.63 19.06 29.24
N LYS A 27 -39.37 18.91 27.93
CA LYS A 27 -38.52 19.86 27.19
C LYS A 27 -38.92 19.93 25.73
N SER A 28 -39.27 21.14 25.30
CA SER A 28 -39.78 21.45 23.96
C SER A 28 -38.70 21.24 22.90
N ALA A 29 -39.01 20.43 21.89
CA ALA A 29 -38.35 20.50 20.59
C ALA A 29 -39.13 21.47 19.71
N LYS A 30 -38.57 22.65 19.45
CA LYS A 30 -39.00 23.48 18.33
C LYS A 30 -37.82 23.70 17.39
N SER A 31 -38.02 23.31 16.13
CA SER A 31 -37.14 23.64 15.04
C SER A 31 -37.31 25.11 14.70
N ASP A 32 -36.25 25.89 14.87
CA ASP A 32 -36.09 27.18 14.21
C ASP A 32 -34.84 27.09 13.33
N VAL A 33 -35.05 26.99 12.02
CA VAL A 33 -33.98 27.15 11.03
C VAL A 33 -33.48 28.58 11.14
N SER A 34 -32.25 28.76 11.59
CA SER A 34 -31.59 30.07 11.68
C SER A 34 -30.16 29.96 11.17
N THR A 35 -29.91 30.64 10.05
CA THR A 35 -28.59 30.76 9.42
C THR A 35 -27.60 31.40 10.39
N ALA A 36 -26.64 30.62 10.88
CA ALA A 36 -25.54 31.11 11.71
C ALA A 36 -24.21 30.50 11.25
N THR A 37 -23.32 31.39 10.81
CA THR A 37 -21.90 31.25 10.50
C THR A 37 -21.23 29.93 10.91
N SER A 38 -20.74 29.18 9.92
CA SER A 38 -19.94 27.97 10.12
C SER A 38 -18.57 28.29 10.72
N SER A 39 -18.50 28.37 12.05
CA SER A 39 -17.25 28.29 12.80
C SER A 39 -16.70 26.87 12.70
N SER A 40 -15.97 26.60 11.61
CA SER A 40 -15.26 25.34 11.39
C SER A 40 -14.15 25.19 12.45
N ASN A 41 -14.51 24.61 13.60
CA ASN A 41 -13.54 23.92 14.44
C ASN A 41 -13.01 22.74 13.63
N THR A 42 -11.92 22.97 12.91
CA THR A 42 -11.13 21.92 12.28
C THR A 42 -10.52 21.08 13.38
N VAL A 43 -11.28 20.09 13.86
CA VAL A 43 -10.71 18.91 14.49
C VAL A 43 -9.88 18.27 13.39
N THR A 44 -8.58 18.55 13.40
CA THR A 44 -7.60 17.82 12.59
C THR A 44 -7.51 16.42 13.17
N ILE A 45 -8.52 15.60 12.89
CA ILE A 45 -8.35 14.15 12.86
C ILE A 45 -7.23 13.96 11.85
N GLY A 46 -6.02 13.69 12.33
CA GLY A 46 -4.94 13.26 11.46
C GLY A 46 -5.45 12.01 10.77
N SER A 47 -5.79 12.13 9.49
CA SER A 47 -6.27 11.01 8.69
C SER A 47 -5.12 10.02 8.62
N THR A 48 -5.11 9.05 9.51
CA THR A 48 -4.22 7.90 9.39
C THR A 48 -4.74 7.12 8.19
N CYS A 49 -3.88 6.82 7.22
CA CYS A 49 -4.26 6.05 6.04
C CYS A 49 -4.54 4.57 6.36
N GLY A 50 -4.63 4.19 7.63
CA GLY A 50 -4.52 2.80 8.08
C GLY A 50 -3.06 2.34 8.15
N GLN A 51 -2.87 1.02 8.16
CA GLN A 51 -1.56 0.40 8.32
C GLN A 51 -0.97 0.03 6.96
N LEU A 52 -0.02 0.83 6.46
CA LEU A 52 0.80 0.46 5.32
C LEU A 52 1.90 -0.53 5.72
N ARG A 53 2.48 -1.19 4.72
CA ARG A 53 3.59 -2.12 4.88
C ARG A 53 4.64 -1.90 3.78
N THR A 54 5.89 -1.80 4.19
CA THR A 54 7.06 -1.86 3.30
C THR A 54 8.06 -2.86 3.87
N TYR A 55 9.05 -3.23 3.06
CA TYR A 55 10.19 -4.01 3.51
C TYR A 55 11.47 -3.51 2.86
N THR A 56 12.56 -3.55 3.62
CA THR A 56 13.91 -3.31 3.07
C THR A 56 14.28 -4.35 2.01
N GLN A 57 15.22 -4.01 1.13
CA GLN A 57 15.78 -4.97 0.17
C GLN A 57 16.37 -6.24 0.83
N GLY A 58 16.89 -6.13 2.06
CA GLY A 58 17.37 -7.29 2.81
C GLY A 58 16.23 -8.19 3.31
N GLY A 59 15.06 -7.61 3.60
CA GLY A 59 13.84 -8.37 3.94
C GLY A 59 13.32 -9.19 2.75
N TRP A 60 13.23 -8.57 1.57
CA TRP A 60 12.82 -9.26 0.34
C TRP A 60 13.83 -10.29 -0.17
N GLY A 61 15.13 -10.04 0.01
CA GLY A 61 16.20 -11.00 -0.32
C GLY A 61 16.39 -12.14 0.70
N ALA A 62 15.67 -12.12 1.83
CA ALA A 62 15.81 -13.17 2.83
C ALA A 62 15.32 -14.52 2.30
N SER A 63 16.03 -15.60 2.61
CA SER A 63 15.57 -16.97 2.31
C SER A 63 14.18 -17.22 2.94
N PRO A 64 13.21 -17.76 2.20
CA PRO A 64 11.86 -18.03 2.70
C PRO A 64 11.86 -18.87 3.98
N ALA A 65 11.37 -18.31 5.08
CA ALA A 65 11.33 -18.96 6.38
C ALA A 65 10.24 -18.35 7.26
N GLY A 66 9.31 -19.20 7.74
CA GLY A 66 8.16 -18.75 8.53
C GLY A 66 7.38 -17.65 7.80
N ASN A 67 7.03 -16.59 8.51
CA ASN A 67 6.25 -15.45 7.97
C ASN A 67 7.14 -14.28 7.53
N ASN A 68 8.36 -14.52 7.06
CA ASN A 68 9.26 -13.47 6.58
C ASN A 68 8.87 -12.96 5.17
N PRO A 69 9.43 -11.82 4.70
CA PRO A 69 9.04 -11.25 3.41
C PRO A 69 9.45 -12.12 2.23
N GLY A 70 10.53 -12.90 2.37
CA GLY A 70 10.91 -13.95 1.41
C GLY A 70 9.79 -14.98 1.19
N THR A 71 9.18 -15.51 2.27
CA THR A 71 8.01 -16.40 2.15
C THR A 71 6.85 -15.72 1.43
N TYR A 72 6.55 -14.46 1.77
CA TYR A 72 5.46 -13.72 1.14
C TYR A 72 5.72 -13.48 -0.35
N LEU A 73 6.94 -13.10 -0.71
CA LEU A 73 7.41 -12.93 -2.09
C LEU A 73 7.21 -14.22 -2.89
N HIS A 74 7.68 -15.37 -2.37
CA HIS A 74 7.58 -16.65 -3.07
C HIS A 74 6.13 -17.14 -3.22
N ALA A 75 5.26 -16.85 -2.26
CA ALA A 75 3.85 -17.20 -2.34
C ALA A 75 3.06 -16.34 -3.35
N ASN A 76 3.40 -15.05 -3.48
CA ASN A 76 2.53 -14.07 -4.16
C ASN A 76 3.11 -13.48 -5.45
N PHE A 77 4.39 -13.68 -5.79
CA PHE A 77 5.03 -13.03 -6.94
C PHE A 77 4.24 -13.18 -8.24
N GLN A 78 3.79 -14.39 -8.58
CA GLN A 78 3.02 -14.63 -9.82
C GLN A 78 1.67 -13.89 -9.82
N GLY A 79 1.02 -13.76 -8.66
CA GLY A 79 -0.26 -13.05 -8.53
C GLY A 79 -0.12 -11.54 -8.72
N ALA A 80 1.02 -10.96 -8.34
CA ALA A 80 1.26 -9.51 -8.40
C ALA A 80 2.01 -9.05 -9.66
N PHE A 81 2.90 -9.89 -10.22
CA PHE A 81 3.82 -9.53 -11.32
C PHE A 81 3.73 -10.48 -12.53
N GLY A 82 2.82 -11.46 -12.51
CA GLY A 82 2.74 -12.48 -13.56
C GLY A 82 4.05 -13.25 -13.70
N ASP A 83 4.55 -13.36 -14.93
CA ASP A 83 5.78 -14.09 -15.22
C ASP A 83 7.06 -13.26 -14.99
N THR A 84 6.98 -11.93 -14.87
CA THR A 84 8.18 -11.07 -14.86
C THR A 84 8.00 -9.76 -14.11
N LEU A 85 8.93 -9.43 -13.23
CA LEU A 85 9.14 -8.08 -12.71
C LEU A 85 10.26 -7.40 -13.52
N THR A 86 10.01 -6.19 -14.04
CA THR A 86 11.06 -5.36 -14.67
C THR A 86 11.33 -4.09 -13.86
N VAL A 87 12.60 -3.67 -13.78
CA VAL A 87 13.01 -2.44 -13.08
C VAL A 87 14.01 -1.64 -13.90
N GLY A 88 13.69 -0.37 -14.20
CA GLY A 88 14.43 0.48 -15.13
C GLY A 88 13.62 0.79 -16.39
N CYS A 89 14.28 1.24 -17.46
CA CYS A 89 13.62 1.67 -18.70
C CYS A 89 13.15 0.48 -19.56
N TYR A 90 12.16 -0.27 -19.11
CA TYR A 90 11.54 -1.32 -19.91
C TYR A 90 10.46 -0.76 -20.85
N PRO A 91 10.34 -1.23 -22.10
CA PRO A 91 11.30 -2.03 -22.87
C PRO A 91 12.33 -1.15 -23.62
N GLY A 92 12.30 0.17 -23.43
CA GLY A 92 12.97 1.14 -24.31
C GLY A 92 14.50 1.27 -24.18
N LYS A 93 15.10 0.83 -23.07
CA LYS A 93 16.56 0.95 -22.84
C LYS A 93 17.10 -0.12 -21.88
N TYR A 94 17.75 0.28 -20.78
CA TYR A 94 18.39 -0.62 -19.83
C TYR A 94 17.47 -0.87 -18.63
N TYR A 95 17.35 -2.14 -18.25
CA TYR A 95 16.52 -2.59 -17.14
C TYR A 95 17.07 -3.90 -16.57
N VAL A 96 16.68 -4.21 -15.34
CA VAL A 96 16.78 -5.55 -14.76
C VAL A 96 15.43 -6.25 -14.97
N LYS A 97 15.46 -7.49 -15.45
CA LYS A 97 14.31 -8.38 -15.58
C LYS A 97 14.48 -9.56 -14.62
N LEU A 98 13.46 -9.82 -13.81
CA LEU A 98 13.41 -10.89 -12.83
C LEU A 98 12.21 -11.78 -13.16
N THR A 99 12.46 -13.04 -13.51
CA THR A 99 11.46 -13.98 -14.04
C THR A 99 10.79 -14.83 -12.95
N SER A 100 11.18 -14.64 -11.68
CA SER A 100 10.64 -15.40 -10.56
C SER A 100 10.94 -14.73 -9.22
N ALA A 101 10.21 -15.16 -8.18
CA ALA A 101 10.54 -14.89 -6.80
C ALA A 101 11.96 -15.34 -6.41
N GLN A 102 12.46 -16.44 -6.97
CA GLN A 102 13.82 -16.91 -6.72
C GLN A 102 14.86 -15.94 -7.31
N ALA A 103 14.65 -15.44 -8.53
CA ALA A 103 15.54 -14.45 -9.13
C ALA A 103 15.61 -13.14 -8.32
N VAL A 104 14.50 -12.74 -7.69
CA VAL A 104 14.47 -11.63 -6.71
C VAL A 104 15.30 -11.97 -5.47
N THR A 105 15.10 -13.16 -4.88
CA THR A 105 15.87 -13.63 -3.71
C THR A 105 17.37 -13.74 -3.99
N ASP A 106 17.77 -14.19 -5.19
CA ASP A 106 19.17 -14.34 -5.58
C ASP A 106 19.86 -12.98 -5.81
N LEU A 107 19.13 -11.98 -6.34
CA LEU A 107 19.66 -10.64 -6.57
C LEU A 107 19.82 -9.82 -5.28
N LEU A 108 18.90 -9.95 -4.32
CA LEU A 108 18.80 -9.07 -3.17
C LEU A 108 19.51 -9.60 -1.91
N PRO A 109 20.17 -8.74 -1.10
CA PRO A 109 20.35 -7.30 -1.29
C PRO A 109 21.54 -6.95 -2.21
N THR A 110 21.43 -5.83 -2.91
CA THR A 110 22.53 -5.26 -3.72
C THR A 110 23.28 -4.17 -2.95
N GLY A 111 24.61 -4.30 -2.86
CA GLY A 111 25.49 -3.23 -2.35
C GLY A 111 26.26 -2.51 -3.46
N GLY A 112 27.16 -1.61 -3.09
CA GLY A 112 27.96 -0.81 -4.04
C GLY A 112 27.39 0.60 -4.26
N PRO A 113 28.03 1.43 -5.10
CA PRO A 113 27.56 2.79 -5.37
C PRO A 113 26.23 2.80 -6.13
N ALA A 114 25.40 3.81 -5.89
CA ALA A 114 24.20 4.04 -6.70
C ALA A 114 24.60 4.55 -8.10
N ALA A 115 24.15 3.87 -9.15
CA ALA A 115 24.48 4.19 -10.54
C ALA A 115 23.31 3.93 -11.50
N ALA A 116 23.36 4.53 -12.69
CA ALA A 116 22.54 4.10 -13.81
C ALA A 116 23.10 2.79 -14.40
N LEU A 117 22.21 1.96 -14.96
CA LEU A 117 22.55 0.75 -15.70
C LEU A 117 23.24 1.09 -17.02
N THR A 118 24.08 0.18 -17.49
CA THR A 118 24.81 0.27 -18.77
C THR A 118 24.46 -0.87 -19.73
N ALA A 119 23.60 -1.80 -19.31
CA ALA A 119 23.16 -2.97 -20.05
C ALA A 119 21.78 -3.43 -19.52
N VAL A 120 21.11 -4.30 -20.29
CA VAL A 120 19.98 -5.09 -19.80
C VAL A 120 20.49 -6.31 -19.05
N TYR A 121 19.86 -6.65 -17.93
CA TYR A 121 20.15 -7.84 -17.14
C TYR A 121 18.90 -8.70 -17.02
N THR A 122 19.04 -10.02 -17.15
CA THR A 122 17.98 -11.00 -16.89
C THR A 122 18.47 -11.95 -15.81
N ASP A 123 17.68 -12.10 -14.74
CA ASP A 123 17.95 -12.93 -13.55
C ASP A 123 19.39 -12.82 -13.00
N PRO A 124 19.92 -11.60 -12.77
CA PRO A 124 21.28 -11.43 -12.28
C PRO A 124 21.40 -11.79 -10.78
N ALA A 125 22.08 -12.88 -10.46
CA ALA A 125 22.36 -13.29 -9.06
C ALA A 125 23.30 -12.33 -8.28
N SER A 126 23.85 -11.28 -8.90
CA SER A 126 24.48 -10.17 -8.19
C SER A 126 24.70 -8.96 -9.09
N ILE A 127 24.39 -7.76 -8.61
CA ILE A 127 24.80 -6.49 -9.21
C ILE A 127 25.39 -5.60 -8.10
N LYS A 128 26.53 -4.94 -8.37
CA LYS A 128 27.16 -3.97 -7.46
C LYS A 128 26.59 -2.56 -7.65
N ASN A 129 25.29 -2.42 -7.50
CA ASN A 129 24.57 -1.15 -7.59
C ASN A 129 23.40 -1.12 -6.60
N VAL A 130 23.55 -0.40 -5.48
CA VAL A 130 22.54 -0.36 -4.39
C VAL A 130 21.17 0.17 -4.85
N LEU A 131 21.14 1.02 -5.89
CA LEU A 131 19.90 1.58 -6.42
C LEU A 131 18.99 0.50 -7.05
N VAL A 132 19.59 -0.55 -7.64
CA VAL A 132 18.83 -1.69 -8.18
C VAL A 132 18.00 -2.31 -7.05
N GLY A 133 18.64 -2.68 -5.94
CA GLY A 133 17.96 -3.33 -4.84
C GLY A 133 16.91 -2.45 -4.15
N GLN A 134 17.17 -1.14 -4.01
CA GLN A 134 16.16 -0.23 -3.45
C GLN A 134 14.93 -0.08 -4.34
N LEU A 135 15.09 0.03 -5.67
CA LEU A 135 13.95 0.15 -6.58
C LEU A 135 13.21 -1.17 -6.78
N VAL A 136 13.90 -2.32 -6.80
CA VAL A 136 13.25 -3.64 -6.75
C VAL A 136 12.41 -3.76 -5.47
N ALA A 137 12.98 -3.46 -4.29
CA ALA A 137 12.27 -3.53 -3.01
C ALA A 137 11.05 -2.59 -2.93
N LEU A 138 11.16 -1.40 -3.53
CA LEU A 138 10.06 -0.45 -3.61
C LEU A 138 8.96 -0.94 -4.55
N LYS A 139 9.32 -1.41 -5.76
CA LYS A 139 8.35 -1.93 -6.74
C LYS A 139 7.64 -3.20 -6.25
N LEU A 140 8.33 -4.06 -5.50
CA LEU A 140 7.71 -5.18 -4.78
C LEU A 140 6.67 -4.68 -3.78
N SER A 141 7.03 -3.73 -2.92
CA SER A 141 6.11 -3.19 -1.90
C SER A 141 4.88 -2.52 -2.53
N VAL A 142 5.07 -1.72 -3.59
CA VAL A 142 3.97 -1.04 -4.32
C VAL A 142 3.09 -2.04 -5.08
N GLY A 143 3.69 -3.03 -5.76
CA GLY A 143 2.94 -4.03 -6.52
C GLY A 143 2.16 -4.99 -5.64
N PHE A 144 2.72 -5.41 -4.50
CA PHE A 144 1.99 -6.27 -3.55
C PHE A 144 0.87 -5.53 -2.80
N ASP A 145 1.07 -4.27 -2.42
CA ASP A 145 0.01 -3.44 -1.83
C ASP A 145 -1.15 -3.18 -2.80
N TYR A 146 -0.86 -3.10 -4.10
CA TYR A 146 -1.87 -3.02 -5.15
C TYR A 146 -2.59 -4.36 -5.42
N ALA A 147 -1.86 -5.48 -5.40
CA ALA A 147 -2.38 -6.79 -5.78
C ALA A 147 -3.09 -7.56 -4.65
N ASP A 148 -2.67 -7.38 -3.40
CA ASP A 148 -3.32 -7.97 -2.22
C ASP A 148 -3.76 -6.89 -1.22
N ALA A 149 -5.07 -6.71 -1.10
CA ALA A 149 -5.69 -5.80 -0.14
C ALA A 149 -5.47 -6.17 1.35
N ASN A 150 -4.78 -7.28 1.64
CA ASN A 150 -4.34 -7.67 2.97
C ASN A 150 -2.83 -7.44 3.21
N PHE A 151 -2.07 -7.04 2.18
CA PHE A 151 -0.64 -6.75 2.31
C PHE A 151 -0.40 -5.56 3.25
N GLY A 152 -1.13 -4.47 3.05
CA GLY A 152 -1.38 -3.43 4.04
C GLY A 152 -2.83 -3.47 4.49
N GLN A 153 -3.13 -3.02 5.72
CA GLN A 153 -4.51 -2.73 6.18
C GLN A 153 -4.81 -1.24 5.99
N SER A 154 -4.28 -0.67 4.90
CA SER A 154 -4.38 0.73 4.53
C SER A 154 -5.63 0.96 3.67
N ASN A 155 -6.34 2.06 3.87
CA ASN A 155 -7.40 2.48 2.94
C ASN A 155 -6.88 3.35 1.78
N VAL A 156 -5.56 3.56 1.72
CA VAL A 156 -4.86 4.27 0.65
C VAL A 156 -3.68 3.41 0.18
N ALA A 157 -3.60 3.11 -1.11
CA ALA A 157 -2.48 2.32 -1.63
C ALA A 157 -1.13 3.05 -1.44
N LEU A 158 -0.06 2.32 -1.14
CA LEU A 158 1.30 2.81 -0.94
C LEU A 158 1.75 3.73 -2.07
N GLY A 159 1.45 3.36 -3.33
CA GLY A 159 1.75 4.15 -4.52
C GLY A 159 1.13 5.55 -4.52
N GLY A 160 0.00 5.75 -3.84
CA GLY A 160 -0.71 7.03 -3.69
C GLY A 160 -0.28 7.88 -2.48
N MET A 161 0.64 7.39 -1.65
CA MET A 161 1.19 8.17 -0.53
C MET A 161 2.11 9.28 -1.01
N ILE A 162 2.14 10.39 -0.28
CA ILE A 162 2.88 11.60 -0.65
C ILE A 162 4.19 11.68 0.13
N ILE A 163 5.29 11.93 -0.58
CA ILE A 163 6.61 12.15 0.03
C ILE A 163 6.62 13.48 0.78
N ALA A 164 6.90 13.45 2.08
CA ALA A 164 6.75 14.61 2.96
C ALA A 164 7.94 15.59 2.95
N SER A 165 9.13 15.13 2.51
CA SER A 165 10.39 15.87 2.64
C SER A 165 11.42 15.47 1.56
N GLY A 166 12.54 16.20 1.49
CA GLY A 166 13.62 15.92 0.54
C GLY A 166 13.33 16.41 -0.89
N THR A 167 14.14 15.96 -1.84
CA THR A 167 14.12 16.39 -3.26
C THR A 167 12.77 16.11 -3.94
N PHE A 168 12.09 15.03 -3.58
CA PHE A 168 10.83 14.58 -4.19
C PHE A 168 9.60 14.92 -3.34
N LYS A 169 9.71 15.90 -2.45
CA LYS A 169 8.58 16.34 -1.61
C LYS A 169 7.38 16.73 -2.48
N GLY A 170 6.22 16.14 -2.18
CA GLY A 170 4.96 16.39 -2.89
C GLY A 170 4.66 15.40 -4.02
N ASN A 171 5.65 14.62 -4.48
CA ASN A 171 5.40 13.52 -5.42
C ASN A 171 4.66 12.38 -4.71
N THR A 172 3.87 11.62 -5.47
CA THR A 172 3.40 10.30 -5.00
C THR A 172 4.56 9.29 -5.03
N VAL A 173 4.44 8.21 -4.25
CA VAL A 173 5.39 7.07 -4.33
C VAL A 173 5.43 6.47 -5.73
N ALA A 174 4.29 6.40 -6.44
CA ALA A 174 4.23 5.90 -7.81
C ALA A 174 4.99 6.81 -8.81
N ASP A 175 4.79 8.13 -8.73
CA ASP A 175 5.52 9.10 -9.57
C ASP A 175 7.02 9.05 -9.30
N PHE A 176 7.40 8.97 -8.01
CA PHE A 176 8.80 8.82 -7.62
C PHE A 176 9.42 7.51 -8.13
N LEU A 177 8.70 6.38 -8.04
CA LEU A 177 9.17 5.10 -8.57
C LEU A 177 9.41 5.19 -10.08
N ALA A 178 8.49 5.76 -10.85
CA ALA A 178 8.67 5.97 -12.28
C ALA A 178 9.91 6.82 -12.61
N ILE A 179 10.11 7.95 -11.91
CA ILE A 179 11.33 8.78 -12.04
C ILE A 179 12.58 7.96 -11.69
N GLY A 180 12.51 7.13 -10.66
CA GLY A 180 13.61 6.27 -10.23
C GLY A 180 13.99 5.23 -11.30
N GLU A 181 13.01 4.63 -11.97
CA GLU A 181 13.24 3.69 -13.06
C GLU A 181 13.84 4.37 -14.30
N GLU A 182 13.39 5.57 -14.65
CA GLU A 182 13.96 6.38 -15.74
C GLU A 182 15.43 6.76 -15.47
N VAL A 183 15.78 7.09 -14.22
CA VAL A 183 17.17 7.38 -13.82
C VAL A 183 18.01 6.09 -13.77
N LEU A 184 17.47 4.99 -13.23
CA LEU A 184 18.17 3.70 -13.17
C LEU A 184 18.46 3.16 -14.58
N GLY A 185 17.50 3.17 -15.50
CA GLY A 185 17.71 2.75 -16.88
C GLY A 185 18.48 3.77 -17.73
N GLY A 186 18.77 4.96 -17.17
CA GLY A 186 19.55 6.03 -17.79
C GLY A 186 18.80 6.75 -18.93
N CYS A 187 17.48 6.76 -18.90
CA CYS A 187 16.63 7.52 -19.84
C CYS A 187 16.51 8.98 -19.43
N SER A 188 16.36 9.25 -18.13
CA SER A 188 16.53 10.58 -17.55
C SER A 188 17.92 10.76 -16.92
N LYS A 189 18.35 12.02 -16.82
CA LYS A 189 19.51 12.48 -16.03
C LYS A 189 19.15 13.68 -15.15
N ASP A 190 17.87 13.97 -14.99
CA ASP A 190 17.37 15.16 -14.28
C ASP A 190 17.63 15.07 -12.77
N PHE A 191 17.76 13.83 -12.26
CA PHE A 191 18.17 13.51 -10.91
C PHE A 191 19.36 12.54 -10.90
N THR A 192 20.15 12.59 -9.82
CA THR A 192 21.28 11.67 -9.64
C THR A 192 20.80 10.32 -9.07
N PRO A 193 21.48 9.20 -9.39
CA PRO A 193 21.21 7.90 -8.77
C PRO A 193 21.25 7.92 -7.23
N ALA A 194 22.07 8.79 -6.63
CA ALA A 194 22.15 8.96 -5.18
C ALA A 194 20.85 9.52 -4.58
N GLN A 195 20.28 10.59 -5.15
CA GLN A 195 19.02 11.18 -4.69
C GLN A 195 17.85 10.20 -4.78
N ILE A 196 17.80 9.38 -5.84
CA ILE A 196 16.81 8.31 -5.96
C ILE A 196 17.07 7.25 -4.87
N ASN A 197 18.31 6.80 -4.68
CA ASN A 197 18.63 5.77 -3.70
C ASN A 197 18.28 6.20 -2.26
N GLU A 198 18.60 7.42 -1.88
CA GLU A 198 18.26 8.00 -0.56
C GLU A 198 16.74 8.01 -0.33
N THR A 199 15.99 8.49 -1.32
CA THR A 199 14.52 8.59 -1.25
C THR A 199 13.85 7.22 -1.24
N ALA A 200 14.30 6.28 -2.09
CA ALA A 200 13.79 4.91 -2.12
C ALA A 200 14.10 4.16 -0.82
N THR A 201 15.28 4.38 -0.22
CA THR A 201 15.64 3.84 1.11
C THR A 201 14.68 4.38 2.18
N ALA A 202 14.43 5.70 2.21
CA ALA A 202 13.52 6.30 3.17
C ALA A 202 12.08 5.79 3.04
N ILE A 203 11.60 5.50 1.81
CA ILE A 203 10.29 4.88 1.59
C ILE A 203 10.26 3.42 2.05
N ASN A 204 11.22 2.60 1.60
CA ASN A 204 11.29 1.17 1.93
C ASN A 204 11.35 0.93 3.44
N GLU A 205 11.99 1.84 4.17
CA GLU A 205 12.08 1.79 5.63
C GLU A 205 10.92 2.48 6.37
N ASN A 206 10.03 3.24 5.70
CA ASN A 206 9.05 4.07 6.41
C ASN A 206 8.05 3.21 7.20
N PHE A 207 7.54 2.15 6.57
CA PHE A 207 6.58 1.22 7.13
C PHE A 207 7.17 -0.20 7.27
N ASP A 208 8.45 -0.31 7.65
CA ASP A 208 9.15 -1.59 7.69
C ASP A 208 8.39 -2.61 8.58
N ASN A 209 8.10 -3.77 8.00
CA ASN A 209 7.25 -4.83 8.56
C ASN A 209 5.78 -4.44 8.88
N GLY A 210 5.37 -3.24 8.50
CA GLY A 210 4.08 -2.63 8.84
C GLY A 210 3.94 -2.28 10.32
N SER A 211 5.02 -2.33 11.10
CA SER A 211 5.00 -2.13 12.57
C SER A 211 5.47 -0.74 13.02
N THR A 212 5.85 0.12 12.07
CA THR A 212 6.44 1.43 12.30
C THR A 212 5.86 2.43 11.29
N ASP A 213 5.87 3.72 11.63
CA ASP A 213 5.77 4.81 10.66
C ASP A 213 6.89 5.81 10.98
N LYS A 214 7.83 6.01 10.04
CA LYS A 214 8.93 7.00 10.19
C LYS A 214 8.53 8.42 9.81
N GLY A 215 7.30 8.65 9.34
CA GLY A 215 6.77 9.97 8.96
C GLY A 215 7.35 10.56 7.67
N PHE A 216 8.09 9.78 6.88
CA PHE A 216 8.59 10.19 5.56
C PHE A 216 7.47 10.26 4.50
N LEU A 217 6.42 9.46 4.69
CA LEU A 217 5.22 9.45 3.87
C LEU A 217 4.03 10.04 4.63
N THR A 218 3.23 10.82 3.91
CA THR A 218 1.99 11.43 4.43
C THR A 218 0.81 11.06 3.55
N CYS A 219 -0.38 11.03 4.15
CA CYS A 219 -1.62 10.78 3.43
C CYS A 219 -1.91 11.86 2.37
N PRO A 220 -2.44 11.49 1.20
CA PRO A 220 -2.88 12.46 0.19
C PRO A 220 -4.03 13.31 0.74
N THR A 221 -3.87 14.64 0.66
CA THR A 221 -4.85 15.63 1.13
C THR A 221 -6.07 15.66 0.22
N GLY A 222 -6.98 14.70 0.42
CA GLY A 222 -8.22 14.54 -0.35
C GLY A 222 -8.96 13.21 -0.12
N GLY A 223 -8.36 12.24 0.59
CA GLY A 223 -8.87 10.88 0.78
C GLY A 223 -10.04 10.71 1.77
N GLY A 224 -11.11 11.49 1.63
CA GLY A 224 -12.38 11.15 2.26
C GLY A 224 -13.03 9.95 1.56
N ASN A 225 -12.65 8.73 1.96
CA ASN A 225 -13.20 7.43 1.53
C ASN A 225 -13.68 7.33 0.06
N PRO A 226 -12.79 7.01 -0.90
CA PRO A 226 -13.20 6.58 -2.23
C PRO A 226 -13.66 5.11 -2.17
N GLY A 227 -14.90 4.89 -1.75
CA GLY A 227 -15.56 3.62 -1.95
C GLY A 227 -15.75 3.34 -3.44
N GLY A 228 -14.85 2.55 -4.03
CA GLY A 228 -14.98 1.97 -5.36
C GLY A 228 -14.43 2.83 -6.52
N GLY A 229 -13.52 2.22 -7.29
CA GLY A 229 -13.39 2.42 -8.74
C GLY A 229 -13.13 3.83 -9.27
N GLY A 230 -11.87 4.26 -9.28
CA GLY A 230 -11.40 5.41 -10.07
C GLY A 230 -10.00 5.13 -10.60
N GLY A 231 -9.86 4.91 -11.91
CA GLY A 231 -8.60 4.47 -12.51
C GLY A 231 -7.51 5.55 -12.46
N ASN A 232 -6.34 5.20 -11.93
CA ASN A 232 -5.07 5.90 -12.14
C ASN A 232 -4.31 5.16 -13.26
N PRO A 233 -3.39 5.79 -14.03
CA PRO A 233 -2.86 5.18 -15.24
C PRO A 233 -2.08 3.91 -14.91
N GLN A 234 -2.29 2.91 -15.76
CA GLN A 234 -1.74 1.59 -15.63
C GLN A 234 -0.21 1.65 -15.51
N LEU A 235 0.32 1.43 -14.30
CA LEU A 235 1.65 0.84 -14.18
C LEU A 235 1.58 -0.49 -14.92
N ALA A 236 2.23 -0.57 -16.08
CA ALA A 236 2.63 -1.83 -16.66
C ALA A 236 3.76 -2.38 -15.77
N LEU A 237 3.37 -3.11 -14.73
CA LEU A 237 4.25 -4.00 -13.98
C LEU A 237 4.73 -5.13 -14.90
#